data_AF-A0A529K4S5-F1
#
_entry.id   AF-A0A529K4S5-F1
#
_cell.length_a   1.000
_cell.length_b   1.000
_cell.length_c   1.000
_cell.angle_alpha   90.00
_cell.angle_beta   90.00
_cell.angle_gamma   90.00
#
_symmetry.space_group_name_H-M   'P 1'
#
loop_
_entity.id
_entity.type
_entity.pdbx_description
1 polymer ?
#
loop_
_entity_poly.entity_id
_entity_poly.type
_entity_poly.pdbx_seq_one_letter_code
_entity_poly.pdbx_strand_id
1 'polypeptide(L)' 'VQNTMSAHLKVLDHAGLVHAERDGRTIRYVADMTGFRDLLAYLMEDCCNGAPELCQPVIQAVTCNC' A
#
# COMPACT_ATOMS: atom_id res chain seq x y z
N VAL A 1 14.10 -21.68 4.18
CA VAL A 1 13.27 -20.54 3.75
C VAL A 1 14.23 -19.54 3.11
N GLN A 2 14.20 -19.41 1.78
CA GLN A 2 14.96 -18.38 1.07
C GLN A 2 14.52 -17.01 1.60
N ASN A 3 15.42 -16.03 1.63
CA ASN A 3 15.10 -14.68 2.10
C ASN A 3 14.10 -14.02 1.13
N THR A 4 12.81 -14.24 1.35
CA THR A 4 11.72 -13.79 0.47
C THR A 4 11.44 -12.31 0.64
N MET A 5 11.92 -11.68 1.72
CA MET A 5 11.61 -10.29 2.02
C MET A 5 12.14 -9.35 0.94
N SER A 6 13.39 -9.55 0.50
CA SER A 6 13.96 -8.74 -0.59
C SER A 6 13.21 -8.91 -1.91
N ALA A 7 12.67 -10.11 -2.19
CA ALA A 7 11.84 -10.35 -3.36
C ALA A 7 10.49 -9.62 -3.25
N HIS A 8 9.82 -9.68 -2.09
CA HIS A 8 8.57 -8.95 -1.86
C HIS A 8 8.76 -7.44 -1.96
N LEU A 9 9.81 -6.89 -1.34
CA LEU A 9 10.11 -5.46 -1.42
C LEU A 9 10.37 -4.99 -2.86
N LYS A 10 11.03 -5.82 -3.68
CA LYS A 10 11.27 -5.51 -5.09
C LYS A 10 9.97 -5.48 -5.92
N VAL A 11 9.02 -6.37 -5.61
CA VAL A 11 7.69 -6.36 -6.25
C VAL A 11 6.91 -5.12 -5.84
N LEU A 12 6.92 -4.77 -4.55
CA LEU A 12 6.22 -3.59 -4.04
C LEU A 12 6.81 -2.28 -4.60
N ASP A 13 8.14 -2.21 -4.74
CA ASP A 13 8.84 -1.06 -5.33
C ASP A 13 8.49 -0.90 -6.81
N HIS A 14 8.48 -2.00 -7.58
CA HIS A 14 8.05 -1.99 -8.97
C HIS A 14 6.56 -1.64 -9.14
N ALA A 15 5.71 -1.96 -8.15
CA ALA A 15 4.30 -1.62 -8.16
C ALA A 15 4.03 -0.15 -7.73
N GLY A 16 5.06 0.60 -7.32
CA GLY A 16 4.91 1.97 -6.82
C GLY A 16 4.26 2.07 -5.44
N LEU A 17 4.31 1.00 -4.64
CA LEU A 17 3.72 0.96 -3.29
C LEU A 17 4.74 1.26 -2.18
N VAL A 18 6.03 1.13 -2.50
CA VAL A 18 7.14 1.54 -1.64
C VAL A 18 8.19 2.20 -2.50
N HIS A 19 9.08 2.97 -1.88
CA HIS A 19 10.29 3.47 -2.51
C HIS A 19 11.51 3.18 -1.65
N ALA A 20 12.63 2.88 -2.29
CA ALA A 20 13.90 2.65 -1.65
C ALA A 20 14.69 3.94 -1.43
N GLU A 21 15.00 4.25 -0.17
CA GLU A 21 15.90 5.33 0.21
C GLU A 21 17.22 4.76 0.73
N ARG A 22 18.34 5.35 0.29
CA ARG A 22 19.65 4.93 0.76
C ARG A 22 20.04 5.71 2.01
N ASP A 23 20.10 4.99 3.12
CA ASP A 23 20.56 5.50 4.42
C ASP A 23 21.95 4.94 4.72
N GLY A 24 22.97 5.58 4.14
CA GLY A 24 24.36 5.17 4.22
C GLY A 24 24.62 3.77 3.64
N ARG A 25 24.74 2.77 4.54
CA ARG A 25 25.00 1.36 4.19
C ARG A 25 23.73 0.51 4.13
N THR A 26 22.59 1.04 4.60
CA THR A 26 21.30 0.36 4.59
C THR A 26 20.39 0.94 3.51
N ILE A 27 19.55 0.09 2.94
CA ILE A 27 18.42 0.54 2.11
C ILE A 27 17.18 0.50 3.01
N ARG A 28 16.52 1.65 3.16
CA ARG A 28 15.26 1.79 3.86
C ARG A 28 14.15 1.81 2.81
N TYR A 29 13.21 0.89 2.92
CA TYR A 29 12.00 0.95 2.11
C TYR A 29 10.93 1.72 2.88
N VAL A 30 10.37 2.74 2.25
CA VAL A 30 9.33 3.60 2.81
C VAL A 30 8.06 3.38 2.00
N ALA A 31 6.91 3.30 2.67
CA ALA A 31 5.63 3.13 1.98
C ALA A 31 5.27 4.40 1.19
N ASP A 32 4.86 4.23 -0.07
CA ASP A 32 4.17 5.27 -0.80
C ASP A 32 2.70 5.25 -0.39
N MET A 33 2.35 6.16 0.51
CA MET A 33 0.99 6.26 1.02
C MET A 33 -0.02 6.67 -0.06
N THR A 34 0.40 7.31 -1.15
CA THR A 34 -0.51 7.63 -2.26
C THR A 34 -0.90 6.33 -2.97
N GLY A 35 0.08 5.55 -3.41
CA GLY A 35 -0.15 4.27 -4.09
C GLY A 35 -0.90 3.27 -3.22
N PHE A 36 -0.59 3.21 -1.92
CA PHE A 36 -1.32 2.36 -0.98
C PHE A 36 -2.79 2.76 -0.83
N ARG A 37 -3.10 4.06 -0.76
CA ARG A 37 -4.48 4.55 -0.63
C ARG A 37 -5.28 4.28 -1.89
N ASP A 38 -4.69 4.48 -3.06
CA ASP A 38 -5.34 4.21 -4.34
C ASP A 38 -5.67 2.72 -4.49
N LEU A 39 -4.72 1.84 -4.14
CA LEU A 39 -4.94 0.40 -4.14
C LEU A 39 -6.05 0.00 -3.17
N LEU A 40 -6.03 0.55 -1.96
CA LEU A 40 -7.04 0.27 -0.95
C LEU A 40 -8.43 0.76 -1.37
N ALA A 41 -8.52 1.97 -1.94
CA ALA A 41 -9.78 2.48 -2.50
C ALA A 41 -10.34 1.52 -3.56
N TYR A 42 -9.51 1.12 -4.53
CA TYR A 42 -9.90 0.18 -5.58
C TYR A 42 -10.39 -1.18 -5.03
N LEU A 43 -9.67 -1.78 -4.09
CA LEU A 43 -10.08 -3.05 -3.49
C LEU A 43 -11.37 -2.93 -2.66
N MET A 44 -11.62 -1.76 -2.07
CA MET A 44 -12.77 -1.53 -1.22
C MET A 44 -14.04 -1.13 -1.96
N GLU A 45 -13.95 -0.68 -3.22
CA GLU A 45 -15.13 -0.40 -4.07
C GLU A 45 -16.08 -1.60 -4.13
N ASP A 46 -15.54 -2.84 -4.12
CA ASP A 46 -16.33 -4.08 -4.14
C ASP A 46 -16.40 -4.81 -2.78
N CYS A 47 -15.76 -4.30 -1.73
CA CYS A 47 -15.53 -5.03 -0.47
C CYS A 47 -16.81 -5.33 0.35
N CYS A 48 -17.90 -4.61 0.08
CA CYS A 48 -19.17 -4.75 0.80
C CYS A 48 -20.29 -5.37 -0.07
N ASN A 49 -19.94 -6.30 -0.98
CA ASN A 49 -20.89 -6.91 -1.95
C ASN A 49 -21.57 -5.85 -2.84
N GLY A 50 -20.82 -4.81 -3.21
CA GLY A 50 -21.34 -3.67 -3.97
C GLY A 50 -22.17 -2.67 -3.16
N ALA A 51 -22.14 -2.74 -1.82
CA ALA A 51 -22.74 -1.75 -0.91
C ALA A 51 -21.67 -0.84 -0.28
N PRO A 52 -21.05 0.07 -1.06
CA PRO A 52 -19.91 0.88 -0.61
C PRO A 52 -20.23 1.72 0.63
N GLU A 53 -21.48 2.10 0.87
CA GLU A 53 -21.93 2.85 2.05
C GLU A 53 -21.58 2.18 3.40
N LEU A 54 -21.48 0.85 3.42
CA LEU A 54 -21.11 0.09 4.62
C LEU A 54 -19.60 0.18 4.89
N CYS A 55 -18.81 0.23 3.83
CA CYS A 55 -17.36 0.31 3.87
C CYS A 55 -16.85 1.77 3.88
N GLN A 56 -17.68 2.75 3.49
CA GLN A 56 -17.33 4.15 3.30
C GLN A 56 -16.61 4.79 4.51
N PRO A 57 -17.04 4.57 5.77
CA PRO A 57 -16.34 5.14 6.92
C PRO A 57 -14.92 4.59 7.05
N VAL A 58 -14.72 3.31 6.74
CA VAL A 58 -13.40 2.66 6.77
C VAL A 58 -12.55 3.18 5.61
N ILE A 59 -13.10 3.25 4.39
CA ILE A 59 -12.42 3.80 3.21
C ILE A 59 -11.90 5.21 3.51
N GLN A 60 -12.74 6.09 4.07
CA GLN A 60 -12.35 7.46 4.42
C GLN A 60 -11.27 7.49 5.50
N ALA A 61 -11.37 6.65 6.52
CA ALA A 61 -10.38 6.59 7.59
C ALA A 61 -8.99 6.17 7.08
N VAL A 62 -8.91 5.21 6.16
CA VAL A 62 -7.64 4.68 5.64
C VAL A 62 -7.09 5.46 4.43
N THR A 63 -7.93 6.22 3.72
CA THR A 63 -7.53 7.06 2.57
C THR A 63 -7.36 8.55 2.90
N CYS A 64 -7.61 8.99 4.15
CA CYS A 64 -7.37 10.39 4.56
C CYS A 64 -5.92 10.81 4.33
N ASN A 65 -5.65 11.84 3.51
CA ASN A 65 -4.32 12.41 3.24
C ASN A 65 -3.61 13.09 4.44
N CYS A 66 -4.02 12.74 5.66
CA CYS A 66 -3.23 12.88 6.85
C CYS A 66 -2.14 11.76 6.88
#